data_AF-I6ASV7-F1
#
_entry.id   AF-I6ASV7-F1
#
_cell.length_a   1.000
_cell.length_b   1.000
_cell.length_c   1.000
_cell.angle_alpha   90.00
_cell.angle_beta   90.00
_cell.angle_gamma   90.00
#
_symmetry.space_group_name_H-M   'P 1'
#
loop_
_entity.id
_entity.type
_entity.pdbx_description
1 polymer ?
#
loop_
_entity_poly.entity_id
_entity_poly.type
_entity_poly.pdbx_seq_one_letter_code
_entity_poly.pdbx_strand_id
1 'polypeptide(L)'
;MSPTNKISIYRPIRRNDRNLVGRMVAKIRREQKLTQEDLAGRLAVVGWDISRDSIKRIESGEREVTDIDLIRLARGLRVPPARLLDGVMDGVEQGKRAGLRQRSE
;
A
#
# COMPACT_ATOMS: atom_id res chain seq x y z
N MET A 1 -12.25 4.92 34.04
CA MET A 1 -11.39 5.41 32.94
C MET A 1 -11.93 4.84 31.63
N SER A 2 -12.60 5.66 30.81
CA SER A 2 -13.05 5.21 29.49
C SER A 2 -11.84 4.88 28.62
N PRO A 3 -11.84 3.77 27.87
CA PRO A 3 -10.77 3.51 26.92
C PRO A 3 -10.86 4.60 25.85
N THR A 4 -9.85 5.49 25.85
CA THR A 4 -9.69 6.54 24.85
C THR A 4 -9.85 5.93 23.47
N ASN A 5 -10.91 6.34 22.79
CA ASN A 5 -11.19 6.02 21.39
C ASN A 5 -10.03 6.61 20.56
N LYS A 6 -8.92 5.85 20.44
CA LYS A 6 -7.81 6.22 19.57
C LYS A 6 -8.33 6.09 18.15
N ILE A 7 -8.70 7.21 17.55
CA ILE A 7 -8.89 7.33 16.11
C ILE A 7 -7.56 6.93 15.49
N SER A 8 -7.44 5.66 15.10
CA SER A 8 -6.30 5.20 14.31
C SER A 8 -6.46 5.82 12.93
N ILE A 9 -5.76 6.92 12.69
CA ILE A 9 -5.68 7.56 11.35
C ILE A 9 -5.10 6.60 10.31
N TYR A 10 -4.42 5.55 10.78
CA TYR A 10 -3.86 4.48 9.99
C TYR A 10 -4.83 3.31 9.88
N ARG A 11 -4.87 2.71 8.68
CA ARG A 11 -5.57 1.46 8.46
C ARG A 11 -5.05 0.38 9.42
N PRO A 12 -5.91 -0.40 10.08
CA PRO A 12 -5.48 -1.46 11.00
C PRO A 12 -4.63 -2.50 10.25
N ILE A 13 -3.41 -2.69 10.73
CA ILE A 13 -2.48 -3.70 10.24
C ILE A 13 -3.04 -5.06 10.66
N ARG A 14 -3.22 -5.98 9.71
CA ARG A 14 -3.60 -7.35 10.07
C ARG A 14 -2.46 -7.98 10.88
N ARG A 15 -2.80 -8.83 11.85
CA ARG A 15 -1.84 -9.41 12.80
C ARG A 15 -0.56 -10.01 12.17
N ASN A 16 -0.63 -10.46 10.91
CA ASN A 16 0.48 -11.09 10.18
C ASN A 16 0.98 -10.30 8.95
N ASP A 17 0.45 -9.09 8.69
CA ASP A 17 0.94 -8.27 7.57
C ASP A 17 2.34 -7.72 7.92
N ARG A 18 3.36 -8.07 7.11
CA ARG A 18 4.74 -7.58 7.21
C ARG A 18 5.00 -6.31 6.41
N ASN A 19 4.03 -5.85 5.62
CA ASN A 19 4.13 -4.60 4.88
C ASN A 19 2.75 -3.92 4.74
N LEU A 20 2.78 -2.59 4.54
CA LEU A 20 1.58 -1.76 4.41
C LEU A 20 1.14 -1.55 2.95
N VAL A 21 2.06 -1.72 2.01
CA VAL A 21 1.91 -1.27 0.62
C VAL A 21 1.42 -2.35 -0.33
N GLY A 22 1.47 -3.62 0.06
CA GLY A 22 1.24 -4.78 -0.80
C GLY A 22 -0.10 -4.76 -1.52
N ARG A 23 -1.16 -4.34 -0.82
CA ARG A 23 -2.49 -4.16 -1.40
C ARG A 23 -2.49 -3.09 -2.51
N MET A 24 -1.79 -1.99 -2.29
CA MET A 24 -1.71 -0.89 -3.26
C MET A 24 -0.84 -1.27 -4.47
N VAL A 25 0.29 -1.96 -4.23
CA VAL A 25 1.11 -2.57 -5.29
C VAL A 25 0.24 -3.46 -6.18
N ALA A 26 -0.55 -4.36 -5.57
CA ALA A 26 -1.41 -5.28 -6.29
C ALA A 26 -2.54 -4.56 -7.05
N LYS A 27 -3.08 -3.47 -6.50
CA LYS A 27 -4.10 -2.64 -7.15
C LYS A 27 -3.53 -1.96 -8.39
N ILE A 28 -2.44 -1.22 -8.25
CA ILE A 28 -1.82 -0.45 -9.34
C ILE A 28 -1.32 -1.39 -10.45
N ARG A 29 -0.72 -2.53 -10.08
CA ARG A 29 -0.32 -3.56 -11.05
C ARG A 29 -1.48 -4.01 -11.93
N ARG A 30 -2.64 -4.30 -11.32
CA ARG A 30 -3.85 -4.73 -12.05
C ARG A 30 -4.45 -3.60 -12.89
N GLU A 31 -4.44 -2.37 -12.40
CA GLU A 31 -4.85 -1.18 -13.18
C GLU A 31 -3.99 -1.02 -14.45
N GLN A 32 -2.71 -1.37 -14.38
CA GLN A 32 -1.79 -1.39 -15.52
C GLN A 32 -1.86 -2.68 -16.36
N LYS A 33 -2.79 -3.60 -16.05
CA LYS A 33 -2.98 -4.90 -16.72
C LYS A 33 -1.72 -5.78 -16.72
N LEU A 34 -0.91 -5.68 -15.68
CA LEU A 34 0.31 -6.48 -15.53
C LEU A 34 0.02 -7.75 -14.74
N THR A 35 0.61 -8.87 -15.15
CA THR A 35 0.76 -10.05 -14.30
C THR A 35 1.84 -9.82 -13.24
N GLN A 36 1.93 -10.70 -12.24
CA GLN A 36 3.02 -10.64 -11.26
C GLN A 36 4.39 -10.86 -11.93
N GLU A 37 4.45 -11.68 -12.98
CA GLU A 37 5.65 -11.93 -13.78
C GLU A 37 6.06 -10.67 -14.55
N ASP A 38 5.10 -9.95 -15.13
CA ASP A 38 5.38 -8.69 -15.82
C ASP A 38 5.98 -7.64 -14.87
N LEU A 39 5.48 -7.58 -13.63
CA LEU A 39 6.06 -6.68 -12.62
C LEU A 39 7.48 -7.14 -12.23
N ALA A 40 7.75 -8.44 -12.10
CA ALA A 40 9.10 -8.95 -11.87
C ALA A 40 10.05 -8.51 -12.98
N GLY A 41 9.66 -8.69 -14.24
CA GLY A 41 10.44 -8.24 -15.39
C GLY A 41 10.71 -6.73 -15.37
N ARG A 42 9.72 -5.91 -15.01
CA ARG A 42 9.92 -4.45 -14.86
C ARG A 42 10.87 -4.08 -13.72
N LEU A 43 10.83 -4.82 -12.62
CA LEU A 43 11.72 -4.58 -11.48
C LEU A 43 13.15 -4.99 -11.80
N ALA A 44 13.34 -6.05 -12.59
CA ALA A 44 14.66 -6.46 -13.08
C ALA A 44 15.32 -5.34 -13.92
N VAL A 45 14.56 -4.67 -14.80
CA VAL A 45 15.06 -3.54 -15.62
C VAL A 45 15.56 -2.37 -14.76
N VAL A 46 15.00 -2.17 -13.56
CA VAL A 46 15.45 -1.12 -12.62
C VAL A 46 16.47 -1.64 -11.59
N GLY A 47 17.09 -2.78 -11.86
CA GLY A 47 18.17 -3.35 -11.05
C GLY A 47 17.70 -4.13 -9.83
N TRP A 48 16.46 -4.62 -9.82
CA TRP A 48 15.95 -5.48 -8.76
C TRP A 48 15.40 -6.79 -9.33
N ASP A 49 16.29 -7.78 -9.38
CA ASP A 49 15.92 -9.15 -9.73
C ASP A 49 15.11 -9.77 -8.57
N ILE A 50 13.82 -9.96 -8.80
CA ILE A 50 12.87 -10.46 -7.81
C ILE A 50 11.91 -11.43 -8.50
N SER A 51 11.61 -12.56 -7.86
CA SER A 51 10.69 -13.55 -8.41
C SER A 51 9.22 -13.13 -8.33
N ARG A 52 8.40 -13.66 -9.23
CA ARG A 52 6.93 -13.58 -9.18
C ARG A 52 6.35 -14.03 -7.83
N ASP A 53 6.90 -15.08 -7.21
CA ASP A 53 6.50 -15.53 -5.87
C ASP A 53 6.81 -14.51 -4.79
N SER A 54 7.95 -13.82 -4.88
CA SER A 54 8.28 -12.73 -3.96
C SER A 54 7.32 -11.55 -4.12
N ILE A 55 6.92 -11.22 -5.36
CA ILE A 55 5.87 -10.23 -5.61
C ILE A 55 4.54 -10.67 -5.01
N LYS A 56 4.12 -11.93 -5.23
CA LYS A 56 2.90 -12.48 -4.62
C LYS A 56 2.90 -12.29 -3.10
N ARG A 57 4.02 -12.59 -2.43
CA ARG A 57 4.18 -12.43 -0.98
C ARG A 57 4.22 -10.98 -0.54
N ILE A 58 4.77 -10.06 -1.34
CA ILE A 58 4.64 -8.63 -1.09
C ILE A 58 3.17 -8.23 -1.14
N GLU A 59 2.44 -8.64 -2.19
CA GLU A 59 1.04 -8.29 -2.40
C GLU A 59 0.11 -8.84 -1.32
N SER A 60 0.40 -10.02 -0.78
CA SER A 60 -0.37 -10.64 0.32
C SER A 60 0.01 -10.15 1.71
N GLY A 61 1.10 -9.37 1.85
CA GLY A 61 1.61 -8.94 3.15
C GLY A 61 2.58 -9.92 3.81
N GLU A 62 2.89 -11.06 3.20
CA GLU A 62 3.77 -12.10 3.76
C GLU A 62 5.27 -11.81 3.68
N ARG A 63 5.67 -10.77 2.93
CA ARG A 63 7.07 -10.29 2.84
C ARG A 63 7.12 -8.83 3.23
N GLU A 64 8.16 -8.43 3.96
CA GLU A 64 8.40 -7.01 4.23
C GLU A 64 8.82 -6.24 2.97
N VAL A 65 8.64 -4.92 3.03
CA VAL A 65 9.06 -3.97 2.01
C VAL A 65 9.86 -2.89 2.74
N THR A 66 11.15 -2.81 2.45
CA THR A 66 12.02 -1.73 2.94
C THR A 66 11.74 -0.43 2.19
N ASP A 67 12.32 0.68 2.64
CA ASP A 67 12.32 1.94 1.89
C ASP A 67 12.98 1.81 0.51
N ILE A 68 14.07 1.05 0.40
CA ILE A 68 14.73 0.73 -0.89
C ILE A 68 13.78 -0.05 -1.80
N ASP A 69 13.12 -1.08 -1.28
CA ASP A 69 12.13 -1.86 -2.01
C ASP A 69 10.95 -0.98 -2.45
N LEU A 70 10.49 -0.06 -1.60
CA LEU A 70 9.44 0.91 -1.92
C LEU A 70 9.80 1.77 -3.14
N ILE A 71 11.03 2.30 -3.19
CA ILE A 71 11.51 3.10 -4.32
C ILE A 71 11.59 2.25 -5.59
N ARG A 72 12.05 1.00 -5.51
CA ARG A 72 12.10 0.10 -6.67
C ARG A 72 10.72 -0.28 -7.17
N LEU A 73 9.78 -0.61 -6.27
CA LEU A 73 8.37 -0.85 -6.60
C LEU A 73 7.76 0.36 -7.32
N ALA A 74 7.97 1.56 -6.79
CA ALA A 74 7.49 2.81 -7.37
C ALA A 74 8.04 3.01 -8.79
N ARG A 75 9.34 2.76 -9.00
CA ARG A 75 9.97 2.82 -10.33
C ARG A 75 9.42 1.78 -11.30
N GLY A 76 9.30 0.52 -10.88
CA GLY A 76 8.75 -0.56 -11.73
C GLY A 76 7.29 -0.35 -12.11
N LEU A 77 6.50 0.22 -11.19
CA LEU A 77 5.10 0.61 -11.41
C LEU A 77 4.96 1.99 -12.03
N ARG A 78 6.04 2.75 -12.24
CA ARG A 78 6.01 4.11 -12.81
C ARG A 78 5.03 5.05 -12.10
N VAL A 79 5.03 5.02 -10.76
CA VAL A 79 4.23 5.90 -9.91
C VAL A 79 5.12 6.55 -8.84
N PRO A 80 4.74 7.71 -8.28
CA PRO A 80 5.43 8.24 -7.10
C PRO A 80 5.32 7.26 -5.90
N PRO A 81 6.34 7.15 -5.03
CA PRO A 81 6.28 6.29 -3.84
C PRO A 81 5.08 6.57 -2.93
N ALA A 82 4.68 7.85 -2.83
CA ALA A 82 3.48 8.27 -2.10
C ALA A 82 2.21 7.52 -2.55
N ARG A 83 2.08 7.24 -3.86
CA ARG A 83 0.94 6.51 -4.41
C ARG A 83 0.82 5.09 -3.84
N LEU A 84 1.93 4.46 -3.46
CA LEU A 84 1.94 3.14 -2.81
C LEU A 84 1.46 3.20 -1.35
N LEU A 85 1.44 4.39 -0.75
CA LEU A 85 1.05 4.64 0.65
C LEU A 85 -0.38 5.19 0.81
N ASP A 86 -1.08 5.57 -0.27
CA ASP A 86 -2.39 6.22 -0.19
C ASP A 86 -3.44 5.45 0.64
N GLY A 87 -3.44 4.11 0.57
CA GLY A 87 -4.40 3.25 1.32
C GLY A 87 -3.99 2.93 2.77
N VAL A 88 -2.99 3.63 3.28
CA VAL A 88 -2.51 3.51 4.67
C VAL A 88 -3.20 4.54 5.57
N MET A 89 -3.72 5.64 5.01
CA MET A 89 -4.26 6.82 5.72
C MET A 89 -5.81 6.88 5.75
N ASP A 90 -6.48 5.72 5.73
CA ASP A 90 -7.95 5.62 5.58
C ASP A 90 -8.74 6.25 6.75
N GLY A 91 -8.12 6.53 7.91
CA GLY A 91 -8.80 7.11 9.07
C GLY A 91 -9.07 8.62 8.97
N VAL A 92 -8.46 9.33 8.01
CA VAL A 92 -8.63 10.79 7.86
C VAL A 92 -9.93 11.15 7.11
N GLU A 93 -10.38 10.33 6.15
CA GLU A 93 -11.59 10.60 5.38
C GLU A 93 -12.89 10.37 6.16
N GLN A 94 -12.90 9.39 7.07
CA GLN A 94 -14.08 9.10 7.90
C GLN A 94 -14.39 10.25 8.86
N GLY A 95 -13.36 10.94 9.38
CA GLY A 95 -13.52 12.14 10.20
C GLY A 95 -14.05 13.36 9.42
N LYS A 96 -13.65 13.53 8.16
CA LYS A 96 -14.14 14.64 7.31
C LYS A 96 -15.61 14.50 6.92
N ARG A 97 -16.09 13.27 6.67
CA ARG A 97 -17.51 13.01 6.37
C ARG A 97 -18.42 13.17 7.59
N ALA A 98 -17.92 12.87 8.79
CA ALA A 98 -18.64 13.09 10.04
C ALA A 98 -18.73 14.59 10.42
N GLY A 99 -17.65 15.35 10.22
CA GLY A 99 -17.59 16.79 10.55
C GLY A 99 -18.34 17.72 9.58
N LEU A 100 -18.68 17.28 8.36
CA LEU A 100 -19.43 18.09 7.40
C LEU A 100 -20.95 18.11 7.64
N ARG A 101 -21.49 17.22 8.48
CA ARG A 101 -22.93 17.15 8.81
C ARG A 101 -23.34 18.06 9.98
N GLN A 102 -22.40 18.78 10.60
CA GLN A 102 -22.67 19.65 11.75
C GLN A 102 -22.55 21.16 11.44
N ARG A 103 -22.51 21.55 10.17
CA ARG A 103 -22.56 22.98 9.75
C ARG A 103 -23.78 23.24 8.87
N SER A 104 -24.95 22.96 9.42
CA SER A 104 -26.22 23.39 8.87
C SER A 104 -27.13 23.71 10.05
N GLU A 105 -26.79 24.80 10.74
CA GLU A 105 -27.68 25.66 11.52
C GLU A 105 -27.36 27.11 11.14
#